data_AF-A0A924GHC9-F1
#
_entry.id   AF-A0A924GHC9-F1
#
_cell.length_a   1.000
_cell.length_b   1.000
_cell.length_c   1.000
_cell.angle_alpha   90.00
_cell.angle_beta   90.00
_cell.angle_gamma   90.00
#
_symmetry.space_group_name_H-M   'P 1'
#
loop_
_entity.id
_entity.type
_entity.pdbx_description
1 polymer ?
#
loop_
_entity_poly.entity_id
_entity_poly.type
_entity_poly.pdbx_seq_one_letter_code
_entity_poly.pdbx_strand_id
1 'polypeptide(L)'
;MAVAWAEYGSPEELPSIHHRKEYIATAEQLPDYRVTCILVERSLRGQGLTPTALRGAIELMAQAGGGQVEGYPHDTGGIRKKNSSFLYNGTRTMYEREGFTYDRPKGQGNCVMVREVAPSTRH
;
A
#
# COMPACT_ATOMS: atom_id res chain seq x y z
N MET A 1 5.68 17.40 14.54
CA MET A 1 4.40 17.19 13.82
C MET A 1 4.60 16.09 12.80
N ALA A 2 3.67 15.16 12.66
CA ALA A 2 3.77 14.11 11.64
C ALA A 2 3.53 14.72 10.24
N VAL A 3 4.45 14.49 9.31
CA VAL A 3 4.44 15.09 7.95
C VAL A 3 3.93 14.13 6.87
N ALA A 4 3.90 12.83 7.19
CA ALA A 4 3.31 11.78 6.38
C ALA A 4 2.86 10.62 7.28
N TRP A 5 1.80 9.91 6.89
CA TRP A 5 1.36 8.70 7.56
C TRP A 5 0.81 7.69 6.56
N ALA A 6 0.86 6.41 6.94
CA ALA A 6 0.23 5.31 6.23
C ALA A 6 -0.77 4.63 7.16
N GLU A 7 -2.00 4.47 6.69
CA GLU A 7 -3.02 3.65 7.34
C GLU A 7 -2.77 2.19 6.99
N TYR A 8 -2.64 1.36 8.03
CA TYR A 8 -2.48 -0.07 7.86
C TYR A 8 -3.20 -0.86 8.95
N GLY A 9 -3.50 -2.12 8.66
CA GLY A 9 -4.20 -3.03 9.57
C GLY A 9 -4.57 -4.34 8.87
N SER A 10 -5.06 -5.29 9.64
CA SER A 10 -5.54 -6.57 9.13
C SER A 10 -6.81 -6.42 8.26
N PRO A 11 -7.18 -7.41 7.44
CA PRO A 11 -8.44 -7.40 6.68
C PRO A 11 -9.70 -7.23 7.54
N GLU A 12 -9.64 -7.62 8.81
CA GLU A 12 -10.72 -7.48 9.79
C GLU A 12 -10.81 -6.06 10.37
N GLU A 13 -9.66 -5.43 10.64
CA GLU A 13 -9.59 -4.02 11.08
C GLU A 13 -9.92 -3.04 9.94
N LEU A 14 -9.53 -3.40 8.71
CA LEU A 14 -9.76 -2.61 7.49
C LEU A 14 -10.63 -3.40 6.48
N PRO A 15 -11.93 -3.61 6.77
CA PRO A 15 -12.82 -4.39 5.91
C PRO A 15 -13.27 -3.64 4.65
N SER A 16 -13.17 -2.31 4.68
CA SER A 16 -13.63 -1.39 3.65
C SER A 16 -12.59 -1.22 2.55
N ILE A 17 -12.71 -2.05 1.51
CA ILE A 17 -11.97 -1.90 0.26
C ILE A 17 -12.94 -1.60 -0.89
N HIS A 18 -12.59 -0.64 -1.74
CA HIS A 18 -13.36 -0.37 -2.97
C HIS A 18 -13.41 -1.65 -3.83
N HIS A 19 -14.55 -1.95 -4.45
CA HIS A 19 -14.77 -3.17 -5.26
C HIS A 19 -14.61 -4.47 -4.46
N ARG A 20 -14.97 -4.47 -3.17
CA ARG A 20 -14.83 -5.62 -2.26
C ARG A 20 -15.35 -6.94 -2.83
N LYS A 21 -16.49 -6.95 -3.52
CA LYS A 21 -17.06 -8.17 -4.09
C LYS A 21 -16.17 -8.78 -5.18
N GLU A 22 -15.69 -7.96 -6.12
CA GLU A 22 -14.75 -8.39 -7.16
C GLU A 22 -13.39 -8.80 -6.57
N TYR A 23 -12.94 -8.07 -5.56
CA TYR A 23 -11.70 -8.38 -4.86
C TYR A 23 -11.77 -9.74 -4.15
N ILE A 24 -12.85 -10.04 -3.42
CA ILE A 24 -13.01 -11.32 -2.72
C ILE A 24 -13.18 -12.46 -3.72
N ALA A 25 -13.91 -12.24 -4.82
CA ALA A 25 -14.09 -13.26 -5.85
C ALA A 25 -12.78 -13.64 -6.57
N THR A 26 -11.77 -12.76 -6.52
CA THR A 26 -10.46 -12.97 -7.16
C THR A 26 -9.33 -13.19 -6.16
N ALA A 27 -9.59 -13.08 -4.86
CA ALA A 27 -8.60 -13.30 -3.81
C ALA A 27 -8.52 -14.80 -3.50
N GLU A 28 -7.42 -15.44 -3.86
CA GLU A 28 -7.15 -16.83 -3.44
C GLU A 28 -6.87 -16.92 -1.93
N GLN A 29 -6.24 -15.89 -1.37
CA GLN A 29 -5.94 -15.76 0.06
C GLN A 29 -6.12 -14.31 0.51
N LEU A 30 -6.50 -14.10 1.77
CA LEU A 30 -6.52 -12.78 2.39
C LEU A 30 -5.12 -12.46 2.94
N PRO A 31 -4.62 -11.23 2.78
CA PRO A 31 -3.33 -10.83 3.32
C PRO A 31 -3.39 -10.68 4.84
N ASP A 32 -2.26 -10.80 5.53
CA ASP A 32 -2.18 -10.51 6.98
C ASP A 32 -2.37 -9.02 7.25
N TYR A 33 -1.87 -8.16 6.36
CA TYR A 33 -1.97 -6.71 6.48
C TYR A 33 -2.38 -6.04 5.17
N ARG A 34 -3.09 -4.92 5.28
CA ARG A 34 -3.44 -4.01 4.19
C ARG A 34 -2.86 -2.64 4.46
N VAL A 35 -2.41 -1.97 3.40
CA VAL A 35 -2.11 -0.53 3.38
C VAL A 35 -3.12 0.16 2.48
N THR A 36 -4.06 0.87 3.08
CA THR A 36 -5.26 1.40 2.42
C THR A 36 -5.14 2.87 2.04
N CYS A 37 -4.32 3.66 2.75
CA CYS A 37 -4.14 5.09 2.53
C CYS A 37 -2.72 5.55 2.92
N ILE A 38 -2.04 6.34 2.08
CA ILE A 38 -0.78 7.02 2.42
C ILE A 38 -0.91 8.52 2.16
N LEU A 39 -1.01 9.30 3.23
CA LEU A 39 -1.17 10.75 3.11
C LEU A 39 0.13 11.47 3.45
N VAL A 40 0.49 12.42 2.58
CA VAL A 40 1.58 13.37 2.79
C VAL A 40 1.01 14.77 2.83
N GLU A 41 1.47 15.56 3.80
CA GLU A 41 1.13 16.97 3.95
C GLU A 41 1.36 17.72 2.63
N ARG A 42 0.39 18.56 2.24
CA ARG A 42 0.32 19.13 0.88
C ARG A 42 1.58 19.90 0.49
N SER A 43 2.15 20.66 1.42
CA SER A 43 3.35 21.48 1.21
C SER A 43 4.62 20.65 1.06
N LEU A 44 4.59 19.38 1.48
CA LEU A 44 5.73 18.46 1.46
C LEU A 44 5.59 17.33 0.41
N ARG A 45 4.57 17.40 -0.45
CA ARG A 45 4.39 16.43 -1.55
C ARG A 45 5.55 16.51 -2.55
N GLY A 46 5.86 15.38 -3.18
CA GLY A 46 6.95 15.28 -4.16
C GLY A 46 8.35 15.13 -3.56
N GLN A 47 8.48 15.13 -2.23
CA GLN A 47 9.77 15.01 -1.53
C GLN A 47 10.12 13.56 -1.14
N GLY A 48 9.45 12.55 -1.72
CA GLY A 48 9.73 11.14 -1.36
C GLY A 48 9.23 10.72 0.03
N LEU A 49 8.29 11.46 0.63
CA LEU A 49 7.74 11.10 1.94
C LEU A 49 6.75 9.92 1.89
N THR A 50 6.08 9.69 0.75
CA THR A 50 5.18 8.54 0.55
C THR A 50 5.92 7.19 0.75
N PRO A 51 7.08 6.91 0.11
CA PRO A 51 7.81 5.67 0.36
C PRO A 51 8.36 5.59 1.78
N THR A 52 8.72 6.73 2.38
CA THR A 52 9.15 6.76 3.79
C THR A 52 8.04 6.31 4.73
N ALA A 53 6.81 6.80 4.55
CA ALA A 53 5.66 6.39 5.34
C ALA A 53 5.30 4.91 5.12
N LEU A 54 5.37 4.42 3.88
CA LEU A 54 5.15 3.02 3.56
C LEU A 54 6.17 2.10 4.24
N ARG A 55 7.47 2.46 4.21
CA ARG A 55 8.53 1.73 4.91
C ARG A 55 8.26 1.64 6.41
N GLY A 56 7.92 2.77 7.03
CA GLY A 56 7.61 2.79 8.46
C GLY A 56 6.45 1.86 8.83
N ALA A 57 5.40 1.81 8.00
CA ALA A 57 4.30 0.87 8.21
C ALA A 57 4.75 -0.60 8.09
N ILE A 58 5.57 -0.92 7.07
CA ILE A 58 6.12 -2.27 6.87
C ILE A 58 7.01 -2.68 8.05
N GLU A 59 7.82 -1.78 8.58
CA GLU A 59 8.65 -2.05 9.77
C GLU A 59 7.81 -2.32 11.02
N LEU A 60 6.67 -1.63 11.17
CA LEU A 60 5.73 -1.90 12.26
C LEU A 60 5.03 -3.26 12.10
N MET A 61 4.66 -3.64 10.87
CA MET A 61 4.11 -4.97 10.58
C MET A 61 5.14 -6.08 10.83
N ALA A 62 6.41 -5.86 10.45
CA ALA A 62 7.50 -6.78 10.75
C ALA A 62 7.64 -6.98 12.26
N GLN A 63 7.55 -5.91 13.05
CA GLN A 63 7.58 -5.97 14.52
C GLN A 63 6.36 -6.67 15.13
N ALA A 64 5.22 -6.64 14.45
CA ALA A 64 4.01 -7.32 14.86
C ALA A 64 3.97 -8.82 14.47
N GLY A 65 5.03 -9.35 13.84
CA GLY A 65 5.13 -10.77 13.46
C GLY A 65 5.32 -11.00 11.96
N GLY A 66 5.30 -9.96 11.14
CA GLY A 66 5.41 -10.08 9.70
C GLY A 66 4.19 -10.78 9.08
N GLY A 67 4.26 -11.04 7.78
CA GLY A 67 3.17 -11.63 7.00
C GLY A 67 3.09 -11.06 5.59
N GLN A 68 2.04 -11.45 4.86
CA GLN A 68 1.73 -10.90 3.55
C GLN A 68 1.08 -9.52 3.71
N VAL A 69 1.73 -8.51 3.13
CA VAL A 69 1.25 -7.13 3.11
C VAL A 69 0.72 -6.80 1.72
N GLU A 70 -0.47 -6.24 1.67
CA GLU A 70 -1.12 -5.85 0.43
C GLU A 70 -1.30 -4.33 0.35
N GLY A 71 -0.97 -3.75 -0.81
CA GLY A 71 -1.19 -2.35 -1.13
C GLY A 71 -2.02 -2.16 -2.41
N TYR A 72 -2.67 -1.00 -2.50
CA TYR A 72 -3.57 -0.67 -3.61
C TYR A 72 -3.16 0.58 -4.37
N PRO A 73 -1.96 0.62 -4.98
CA PRO A 73 -1.53 1.80 -5.71
C PRO A 73 -2.28 1.96 -7.03
N HIS A 74 -2.16 3.17 -7.58
CA HIS A 74 -2.57 3.42 -8.95
C HIS A 74 -1.60 2.77 -9.94
N ASP A 75 -2.13 1.97 -10.86
CA ASP A 75 -1.41 1.53 -12.04
C ASP A 75 -1.61 2.58 -13.13
N THR A 76 -0.59 3.41 -13.34
CA THR A 76 -0.63 4.46 -14.34
C THR A 76 -0.05 4.01 -15.68
N GLY A 77 0.35 2.74 -15.85
CA GLY A 77 0.98 2.24 -17.07
C GLY A 77 2.23 3.04 -17.47
N GLY A 78 2.95 3.60 -16.49
CA GLY A 78 4.09 4.49 -16.71
C GLY A 78 3.74 5.94 -17.08
N ILE A 79 2.46 6.27 -17.29
CA ILE A 79 2.03 7.65 -17.60
C ILE A 79 1.93 8.46 -16.32
N ARG A 80 2.76 9.50 -16.17
CA ARG A 80 2.66 10.45 -15.05
C ARG A 80 1.32 11.20 -15.12
N LYS A 81 0.34 10.81 -14.29
CA LYS A 81 -0.92 11.56 -14.17
C LYS A 81 -0.64 12.94 -13.51
N LYS A 82 -1.12 14.01 -14.14
CA LYS A 82 -0.92 15.41 -13.67
C LYS A 82 -1.64 15.73 -12.35
N ASN A 83 -2.65 14.96 -11.95
CA ASN A 83 -3.45 15.25 -10.76
C ASN A 83 -2.95 14.47 -9.54
N SER A 84 -2.05 15.09 -8.77
CA SER A 84 -1.53 14.56 -7.50
C SER A 84 -2.61 14.30 -6.44
N SER A 85 -3.79 14.92 -6.59
CA SER A 85 -4.93 14.77 -5.68
C SER A 85 -5.53 13.36 -5.64
N PHE A 86 -5.30 12.52 -6.67
CA PHE A 86 -5.79 11.14 -6.71
C PHE A 86 -4.76 10.11 -6.25
N LEU A 87 -3.48 10.45 -6.07
CA LEU A 87 -2.43 9.48 -5.74
C LEU A 87 -2.28 9.26 -4.23
N TYR A 88 -3.40 9.13 -3.50
CA TYR A 88 -3.39 8.90 -2.05
C TYR A 88 -2.79 7.53 -1.67
N ASN A 89 -2.63 6.60 -2.63
CA ASN A 89 -1.96 5.31 -2.44
C ASN A 89 -0.66 5.19 -3.25
N GLY A 90 -0.05 6.31 -3.65
CA GLY A 90 1.16 6.25 -4.48
C GLY A 90 0.92 5.59 -5.84
N THR A 91 1.97 5.01 -6.40
CA THR A 91 1.97 4.43 -7.77
C THR A 91 2.58 3.04 -7.77
N ARG A 92 2.20 2.20 -8.73
CA ARG A 92 2.76 0.85 -8.91
C ARG A 92 4.29 0.84 -8.87
N THR A 93 4.93 1.75 -9.62
CA THR A 93 6.39 1.85 -9.67
C THR A 93 7.04 2.19 -8.33
N MET A 94 6.35 2.92 -7.46
CA MET A 94 6.84 3.20 -6.11
C MET A 94 6.75 1.95 -5.23
N TYR A 95 5.65 1.19 -5.31
CA TYR A 95 5.53 -0.09 -4.60
C TYR A 95 6.56 -1.13 -5.10
N GLU A 96 6.80 -1.21 -6.41
CA GLU A 96 7.82 -2.09 -7.00
C GLU A 96 9.22 -1.79 -6.43
N ARG A 97 9.57 -0.50 -6.25
CA ARG A 97 10.84 -0.09 -5.62
C ARG A 97 10.93 -0.44 -4.13
N GLU A 98 9.80 -0.53 -3.47
CA GLU A 98 9.68 -0.97 -2.08
C GLU A 98 9.58 -2.50 -1.97
N GLY A 99 9.85 -3.25 -3.04
CA GLY A 99 9.90 -4.71 -3.03
C GLY A 99 8.53 -5.39 -3.08
N PHE A 100 7.48 -4.66 -3.43
CA PHE A 100 6.19 -5.29 -3.74
C PHE A 100 6.19 -5.83 -5.17
N THR A 101 5.46 -6.91 -5.37
CA THR A 101 5.20 -7.51 -6.67
C THR A 101 3.75 -7.25 -7.08
N TYR A 102 3.53 -7.17 -8.39
CA TYR A 102 2.19 -7.10 -8.94
C TYR A 102 1.48 -8.42 -8.74
N ASP A 103 0.27 -8.37 -8.20
CA ASP A 103 -0.59 -9.54 -8.03
C ASP A 103 -1.70 -9.55 -9.09
N ARG A 104 -2.61 -8.57 -9.06
CA ARG A 104 -3.77 -8.53 -9.97
C ARG A 104 -4.31 -7.12 -10.22
N PRO A 105 -5.10 -6.89 -11.29
CA PRO A 105 -5.73 -5.59 -11.52
C PRO A 105 -6.91 -5.38 -10.54
N LYS A 106 -7.19 -4.13 -10.18
CA LYS A 106 -8.28 -3.78 -9.26
C LYS A 106 -9.06 -2.58 -9.77
N GLY A 107 -10.16 -2.84 -10.47
CA GLY A 107 -10.98 -1.79 -11.09
C GLY A 107 -10.21 -0.97 -12.14
N GLN A 108 -10.71 0.22 -12.47
CA GLN A 108 -10.09 1.08 -13.48
C GLN A 108 -8.95 1.93 -12.89
N GLY A 109 -7.71 1.46 -13.07
CA GLY A 109 -6.51 2.23 -12.79
C GLY A 109 -5.89 2.03 -11.41
N ASN A 110 -6.30 0.99 -10.67
CA ASN A 110 -5.57 0.49 -9.50
C ASN A 110 -5.13 -0.95 -9.76
N CYS A 111 -4.11 -1.38 -9.03
CA CYS A 111 -3.72 -2.77 -8.94
C CYS A 111 -3.57 -3.19 -7.49
N VAL A 112 -3.57 -4.50 -7.28
CA VAL A 112 -3.14 -5.12 -6.03
C VAL A 112 -1.64 -5.39 -6.16
N MET A 113 -0.89 -4.94 -5.17
CA MET A 113 0.53 -5.21 -5.02
C MET A 113 0.74 -5.94 -3.70
N VAL A 114 1.53 -7.00 -3.68
CA VAL A 114 1.80 -7.79 -2.49
C VAL A 114 3.28 -7.79 -2.14
N ARG A 115 3.61 -7.88 -0.86
CA ARG A 115 4.98 -8.07 -0.37
C ARG A 115 4.95 -8.99 0.84
N GLU A 116 5.82 -9.98 0.85
CA GLU A 116 6.08 -10.77 2.03
C GLU A 116 7.03 -10.01 2.96
N VAL A 117 6.65 -9.88 4.23
CA VAL A 117 7.43 -9.18 5.25
C VAL A 117 7.80 -10.19 6.33
N ALA A 118 9.09 -10.44 6.49
CA ALA A 118 9.57 -11.30 7.56
C ALA A 118 9.35 -10.65 8.94
N PRO A 119 9.05 -11.43 10.00
CA PRO A 119 9.07 -10.94 11.36
C PRO A 119 10.42 -10.32 11.69
N SER A 120 10.42 -9.14 12.30
CA SER A 120 11.66 -8.58 12.84
C SER A 120 12.04 -9.38 14.08
N THR A 121 13.16 -10.09 14.03
CA THR A 121 13.82 -10.62 15.22
C THR A 121 14.37 -9.43 16.01
N ARG A 122 13.57 -8.90 16.96
CA ARG A 122 14.14 -8.08 18.02
C ARG A 122 15.00 -8.99 18.90
N HIS A 123 16.31 -8.73 18.91
CA HIS A 123 17.19 -9.10 20.02
C HIS A 123 17.00 -8.10 21.17
#